data_AF-A0A7L1X2D6-F1
#
_entry.id   AF-A0A7L1X2D6-F1
#
_cell.length_a   1.000
_cell.length_b   1.000
_cell.length_c   1.000
_cell.angle_alpha   90.00
_cell.angle_beta   90.00
_cell.angle_gamma   90.00
#
_symmetry.space_group_name_H-M   'P 1'
#
loop_
_entity.id
_entity.type
_entity.pdbx_description
1 polymer ?
#
loop_
_entity_poly.entity_id
_entity_poly.type
_entity_poly.pdbx_seq_one_letter_code
_entity_poly.pdbx_strand_id
1 'polypeptide(L)'
;KEIESLTQEHKEATLTLSKIMSRRNVKLDERNCMEVQGLLQTKYQYDTLIRDRKALLADLDNQILELEKKIVKENKIVGKMKQANCSKRLQKQIETLESHLNNATVHFNTILTRNNELREEIRTLRICKATLDNFYMKLHKKLDQQWTRMNTAVEQSTQAYEQRMESLARISAMNERHSKDTIQYNVELQERERVLYQETKLKAFTLTKFTDRSELEEQAKKKRDLKAAQRAKQSQGESFESREVAYKRLLELAEDGDIDRLLNGFIEKEEKNFTCFSYATELNNEMEKMQQRIKDLQDEITSLTMDHESTESSSLHDMRKLEEKLARTTEEANWYEDRCKESSKVLGQLKSGMEALFKNINCDATEIMKQLGENGQITDLNLMQFFGLVEKKTNELLLKESVLRYTSSDGSLMAPTFTNPLLDGTELLRLMDRSRLCPSPPSLDSATDAIDALEAPLDHDQLCQLVLQSWEKEQGNASDTGMTGKNSVKV
;
A
#
# COMPACT_ATOMS: atom_id res chain seq x y z
N LYS A 1 -70.98 108.80 -108.53
CA LYS A 1 -70.71 108.99 -107.08
C LYS A 1 -69.71 107.96 -106.52
N GLU A 2 -69.61 106.74 -107.06
CA GLU A 2 -68.65 105.72 -106.59
C GLU A 2 -67.21 105.91 -107.11
N ILE A 3 -67.05 106.48 -108.31
CA ILE A 3 -65.75 106.83 -108.89
C ILE A 3 -65.04 107.94 -108.10
N GLU A 4 -65.78 108.89 -107.52
CA GLU A 4 -65.19 109.96 -106.70
C GLU A 4 -64.62 109.41 -105.38
N SER A 5 -65.29 108.43 -104.74
CA SER A 5 -64.81 107.78 -103.51
C SER A 5 -63.51 107.00 -103.74
N LEU A 6 -63.42 106.25 -104.84
CA LEU A 6 -62.20 105.51 -105.20
C LEU A 6 -61.04 106.45 -105.56
N THR A 7 -61.31 107.62 -106.17
CA THR A 7 -60.26 108.62 -106.40
C THR A 7 -59.80 109.32 -105.12
N GLN A 8 -60.70 109.48 -104.14
CA GLN A 8 -60.37 110.00 -102.81
C GLN A 8 -59.51 108.98 -102.04
N GLU A 9 -59.90 107.71 -101.99
CA GLU A 9 -59.13 106.63 -101.36
C GLU A 9 -57.78 106.42 -102.04
N HIS A 10 -57.72 106.46 -103.38
CA HIS A 10 -56.45 106.38 -104.10
C HIS A 10 -55.56 107.58 -103.75
N LYS A 11 -56.10 108.80 -103.65
CA LYS A 11 -55.33 109.96 -103.18
C LYS A 11 -54.87 109.78 -101.75
N GLU A 12 -55.71 109.30 -100.84
CA GLU A 12 -55.36 109.06 -99.44
C GLU A 12 -54.28 107.97 -99.31
N ALA A 13 -54.41 106.86 -100.04
CA ALA A 13 -53.41 105.78 -100.11
C ALA A 13 -52.08 106.25 -100.74
N THR A 14 -52.14 107.11 -101.76
CA THR A 14 -50.94 107.71 -102.36
C THR A 14 -50.28 108.68 -101.37
N LEU A 15 -51.08 109.40 -100.57
CA LEU A 15 -50.59 110.36 -99.58
C LEU A 15 -49.99 109.64 -98.36
N THR A 16 -50.57 108.53 -97.91
CA THR A 16 -49.98 107.65 -96.89
C THR A 16 -48.70 106.98 -97.40
N LEU A 17 -48.69 106.48 -98.64
CA LEU A 17 -47.48 105.99 -99.29
C LEU A 17 -46.40 107.09 -99.38
N SER A 18 -46.77 108.33 -99.74
CA SER A 18 -45.81 109.45 -99.78
C SER A 18 -45.26 109.82 -98.39
N LYS A 19 -46.07 109.65 -97.33
CA LYS A 19 -45.65 109.86 -95.95
C LYS A 19 -44.74 108.74 -95.49
N ILE A 20 -45.03 107.48 -95.82
CA ILE A 20 -44.18 106.32 -95.48
C ILE A 20 -42.85 106.38 -96.25
N MET A 21 -42.92 106.66 -97.56
CA MET A 21 -41.78 106.86 -98.46
C MET A 21 -41.10 108.22 -98.28
N SER A 22 -41.58 109.06 -97.35
CA SER A 22 -40.95 110.34 -97.06
C SER A 22 -39.52 110.09 -96.61
N ARG A 23 -38.58 110.85 -97.18
CA ARG A 23 -37.14 110.74 -96.92
C ARG A 23 -36.80 110.79 -95.42
N ARG A 24 -37.66 111.39 -94.59
CA ARG A 24 -37.52 111.41 -93.13
C ARG A 24 -37.79 110.04 -92.49
N ASN A 25 -38.83 109.34 -92.93
CA ASN A 25 -39.25 108.06 -92.34
C ASN A 25 -38.31 106.94 -92.78
N VAL A 26 -37.90 106.90 -94.05
CA VAL A 26 -36.87 105.95 -94.54
C VAL A 26 -35.56 106.08 -93.74
N LYS A 27 -35.10 107.32 -93.47
CA LYS A 27 -33.90 107.57 -92.65
C LYS A 27 -34.07 107.22 -91.17
N LEU A 28 -35.30 107.15 -90.68
CA LEU A 28 -35.62 106.78 -89.30
C LEU A 28 -35.67 105.26 -89.18
N ASP A 29 -36.28 104.58 -90.15
CA ASP A 29 -36.27 103.12 -90.25
C ASP A 29 -34.85 102.57 -90.45
N GLU A 30 -34.03 103.21 -91.28
CA GLU A 30 -32.63 102.82 -91.47
C GLU A 30 -31.80 102.98 -90.18
N ARG A 31 -32.07 104.03 -89.39
CA ARG A 31 -31.47 104.20 -88.06
C ARG A 31 -31.95 103.13 -87.08
N ASN A 32 -33.25 102.87 -87.03
CA ASN A 32 -33.82 101.83 -86.18
C ASN A 32 -33.27 100.45 -86.55
N CYS A 33 -33.11 100.15 -87.85
CA CYS A 33 -32.48 98.91 -88.31
C CYS A 33 -31.03 98.80 -87.86
N MET A 34 -30.23 99.87 -87.97
CA MET A 34 -28.84 99.86 -87.48
C MET A 34 -28.78 99.72 -85.94
N GLU A 35 -29.68 100.36 -85.21
CA GLU A 35 -29.77 100.25 -83.74
C GLU A 35 -30.16 98.83 -83.32
N VAL A 36 -31.17 98.25 -83.97
CA VAL A 36 -31.59 96.85 -83.74
C VAL A 36 -30.46 95.88 -84.09
N GLN A 37 -29.71 96.12 -85.17
CA GLN A 37 -28.56 95.30 -85.54
C GLN A 37 -27.44 95.39 -84.48
N GLY A 38 -27.18 96.59 -83.94
CA GLY A 38 -26.24 96.80 -82.85
C GLY A 38 -26.66 96.08 -81.56
N LEU A 39 -27.94 96.20 -81.17
CA LEU A 39 -28.50 95.50 -80.01
C LEU A 39 -28.51 93.98 -80.18
N LEU A 40 -28.75 93.49 -81.40
CA LEU A 40 -28.70 92.07 -81.70
C LEU A 40 -27.26 91.53 -81.57
N GLN A 41 -26.26 92.29 -82.04
CA GLN A 41 -24.85 91.92 -81.91
C GLN A 41 -24.41 91.89 -80.44
N THR A 42 -24.81 92.89 -79.63
CA THR A 42 -24.50 92.89 -78.18
C THR A 42 -25.20 91.74 -77.46
N LYS A 43 -26.45 91.41 -77.83
CA LYS A 43 -27.16 90.24 -77.31
C LYS A 43 -26.41 88.94 -77.63
N TYR A 44 -25.92 88.75 -78.85
CA TYR A 44 -25.12 87.57 -79.21
C TYR A 44 -23.80 87.49 -78.42
N GLN A 45 -23.16 88.62 -78.14
CA GLN A 45 -21.95 88.67 -77.31
C GLN A 45 -22.26 88.26 -75.86
N TYR A 46 -23.32 88.81 -75.26
CA TYR A 46 -23.74 88.43 -73.90
C TYR A 46 -24.17 86.96 -73.82
N ASP A 47 -24.90 86.44 -74.80
CA ASP A 47 -25.26 85.02 -74.84
C ASP A 47 -24.03 84.12 -74.91
N THR A 48 -23.01 84.53 -75.65
CA THR A 48 -21.74 83.78 -75.74
C THR A 48 -21.03 83.81 -74.39
N LEU A 49 -20.91 84.98 -73.76
CA LEU A 49 -20.34 85.13 -72.42
C LEU A 49 -21.10 84.31 -71.36
N ILE A 50 -22.43 84.26 -71.44
CA ILE A 50 -23.28 83.46 -70.54
C ILE A 50 -23.03 81.97 -70.77
N ARG A 51 -22.91 81.52 -72.04
CA ARG A 51 -22.58 80.13 -72.36
C ARG A 51 -21.23 79.73 -71.81
N ASP A 52 -20.20 80.57 -72.00
CA ASP A 52 -18.85 80.30 -71.51
C ASP A 52 -18.81 80.25 -69.98
N ARG A 53 -19.50 81.18 -69.29
CA ARG A 53 -19.61 81.15 -67.82
C ARG A 53 -20.36 79.93 -67.31
N LYS A 54 -21.44 79.51 -67.98
CA LYS A 54 -22.16 78.28 -67.62
C LYS A 54 -21.29 77.03 -67.82
N ALA A 55 -20.47 76.99 -68.87
CA ALA A 55 -19.53 75.90 -69.09
C ALA A 55 -18.46 75.85 -67.98
N LEU A 56 -17.92 77.00 -67.58
CA LEU A 56 -16.97 77.08 -66.47
C LEU A 56 -17.58 76.64 -65.13
N LEU A 57 -18.82 77.06 -64.84
CA LEU A 57 -19.53 76.61 -63.64
C LEU A 57 -19.73 75.09 -63.64
N ALA A 58 -20.12 74.50 -64.76
CA ALA A 58 -20.27 73.05 -64.88
C ALA A 58 -18.94 72.31 -64.67
N ASP A 59 -17.82 72.85 -65.15
CA ASP A 59 -16.49 72.27 -64.91
C ASP A 59 -16.09 72.34 -63.43
N LEU A 60 -16.31 73.49 -62.78
CA LEU A 60 -16.07 73.64 -61.34
C LEU A 60 -16.96 72.71 -60.49
N ASP A 61 -18.23 72.58 -60.84
CA ASP A 61 -19.15 71.65 -60.16
C ASP A 61 -18.68 70.19 -60.31
N ASN A 62 -18.17 69.80 -61.48
CA ASN A 62 -17.57 68.48 -61.68
C ASN A 62 -16.32 68.28 -60.81
N GLN A 63 -15.45 69.28 -60.73
CA GLN A 63 -14.26 69.23 -59.86
C GLN A 63 -14.64 69.13 -58.38
N ILE A 64 -15.67 69.86 -57.93
CA ILE A 64 -16.20 69.77 -56.57
C ILE A 64 -16.71 68.36 -56.30
N LEU A 65 -17.51 67.79 -57.20
CA LEU A 65 -18.01 66.42 -57.06
C LEU A 65 -16.89 65.37 -57.00
N GLU A 66 -15.81 65.55 -57.76
CA GLU A 66 -14.65 64.67 -57.68
C GLU A 66 -13.92 64.78 -56.34
N LEU A 67 -13.75 65.99 -55.82
CA LEU A 67 -13.13 66.23 -54.52
C LEU A 67 -14.01 65.68 -53.38
N GLU A 68 -15.32 65.90 -53.42
CA GLU A 68 -16.26 65.32 -52.46
C GLU A 68 -16.19 63.79 -52.47
N LYS A 69 -16.15 63.17 -53.66
CA LYS A 69 -15.96 61.71 -53.80
C LYS A 69 -14.63 61.25 -53.18
N LYS A 70 -13.55 62.01 -53.32
CA LYS A 70 -12.25 61.70 -52.70
C LYS A 70 -12.32 61.81 -51.18
N ILE A 71 -12.91 62.89 -50.66
CA ILE A 71 -13.11 63.11 -49.21
C ILE A 71 -13.92 61.97 -48.58
N VAL A 72 -15.01 61.53 -49.22
CA VAL A 72 -15.82 60.41 -48.73
C VAL A 72 -15.01 59.11 -48.68
N LYS A 73 -14.18 58.83 -49.68
CA LYS A 73 -13.30 57.65 -49.71
C LYS A 73 -12.27 57.69 -48.58
N GLU A 74 -11.60 58.82 -48.38
CA GLU A 74 -10.62 58.97 -47.29
C GLU A 74 -11.28 58.87 -45.91
N ASN A 75 -12.41 59.53 -45.70
CA ASN A 75 -13.15 59.42 -44.43
C ASN A 75 -13.60 57.99 -44.14
N LYS A 76 -13.95 57.20 -45.17
CA LYS A 76 -14.26 55.77 -45.01
C LYS A 76 -13.03 54.96 -44.60
N ILE A 77 -11.85 55.27 -45.15
CA ILE A 77 -10.58 54.62 -44.79
C ILE A 77 -10.17 55.00 -43.36
N VAL A 78 -10.22 56.29 -43.01
CA VAL A 78 -9.91 56.80 -41.67
C VAL A 78 -10.88 56.23 -40.63
N GLY A 79 -12.18 56.13 -40.95
CA GLY A 79 -13.18 55.49 -40.10
C GLY A 79 -12.85 54.02 -39.81
N LYS A 80 -12.51 53.25 -40.86
CA LYS A 80 -12.07 51.84 -40.72
C LYS A 80 -10.77 51.72 -39.92
N MET A 81 -9.81 52.61 -40.13
CA MET A 81 -8.53 52.63 -39.42
C MET A 81 -8.72 52.95 -37.94
N LYS A 82 -9.58 53.93 -37.59
CA LYS A 82 -9.94 54.25 -36.20
C LYS A 82 -10.68 53.09 -35.54
N GLN A 83 -11.55 52.39 -36.27
CA GLN A 83 -12.27 51.22 -35.76
C GLN A 83 -11.33 50.02 -35.50
N ALA A 84 -10.32 49.82 -36.36
CA ALA A 84 -9.29 48.80 -36.17
C ALA A 84 -8.31 49.16 -35.03
N ASN A 85 -7.89 50.43 -34.95
CA ASN A 85 -6.98 50.96 -33.93
C ASN A 85 -7.70 51.48 -32.68
N CYS A 86 -8.90 50.97 -32.40
CA CYS A 86 -9.54 51.22 -31.11
C CYS A 86 -8.66 50.58 -30.03
N SER A 87 -7.79 51.38 -29.39
CA SER A 87 -6.85 50.95 -28.35
C SER A 87 -7.52 50.08 -27.28
N LYS A 88 -8.79 50.37 -26.91
CA LYS A 88 -9.58 49.55 -25.99
C LYS A 88 -9.87 48.12 -26.48
N ARG A 89 -10.08 47.92 -27.79
CA ARG A 89 -10.32 46.59 -28.37
C ARG A 89 -9.03 45.79 -28.44
N LEU A 90 -7.93 46.43 -28.84
CA LEU A 90 -6.61 45.79 -28.87
C LEU A 90 -6.17 45.41 -27.45
N GLN A 91 -6.40 46.28 -26.47
CA GLN A 91 -6.13 46.02 -25.06
C GLN A 91 -6.90 44.81 -24.54
N LYS A 92 -8.22 44.73 -24.80
CA LYS A 92 -9.03 43.56 -24.44
C LYS A 92 -8.55 42.27 -25.11
N GLN A 93 -8.10 42.35 -26.36
CA GLN A 93 -7.52 41.20 -27.06
C GLN A 93 -6.21 40.74 -26.42
N ILE A 94 -5.35 41.68 -26.03
CA ILE A 94 -4.11 41.39 -25.28
C ILE A 94 -4.47 40.73 -23.94
N GLU A 95 -5.37 41.31 -23.16
CA GLU A 95 -5.81 40.75 -21.86
C GLU A 95 -6.39 39.33 -22.01
N THR A 96 -7.16 39.08 -23.07
CA THR A 96 -7.70 37.73 -23.35
C THR A 96 -6.59 36.74 -23.67
N LEU A 97 -5.62 37.14 -24.52
CA LEU A 97 -4.49 36.29 -24.88
C LEU A 97 -3.55 36.05 -23.68
N GLU A 98 -3.32 37.05 -22.84
CA GLU A 98 -2.57 36.92 -21.59
C GLU A 98 -3.28 35.99 -20.62
N SER A 99 -4.59 36.12 -20.46
CA SER A 99 -5.40 35.21 -19.64
C SER A 99 -5.33 33.77 -20.17
N HIS A 100 -5.44 33.57 -21.48
CA HIS A 100 -5.27 32.25 -22.10
C HIS A 100 -3.88 31.68 -21.87
N LEU A 101 -2.83 32.49 -22.01
CA LEU A 101 -1.45 32.07 -21.77
C LEU A 101 -1.24 31.70 -20.29
N ASN A 102 -1.76 32.49 -19.37
CA ASN A 102 -1.71 32.22 -17.94
C ASN A 102 -2.43 30.92 -17.62
N ASN A 103 -3.64 30.71 -18.15
CA ASN A 103 -4.40 29.48 -17.94
C ASN A 103 -3.64 28.25 -18.48
N ALA A 104 -3.08 28.34 -19.68
CA ALA A 104 -2.27 27.26 -20.25
C ALA A 104 -1.01 26.96 -19.41
N THR A 105 -0.37 28.01 -18.87
CA THR A 105 0.81 27.87 -18.00
C THR A 105 0.45 27.24 -16.67
N VAL A 106 -0.66 27.65 -16.05
CA VAL A 106 -1.16 27.04 -14.82
C VAL A 106 -1.49 25.57 -15.04
N HIS A 107 -2.23 25.25 -16.11
CA HIS A 107 -2.58 23.87 -16.44
C HIS A 107 -1.33 23.01 -16.67
N PHE A 108 -0.34 23.52 -17.40
CA PHE A 108 0.94 22.84 -17.61
C PHE A 108 1.66 22.60 -16.27
N ASN A 109 1.73 23.60 -15.40
CA ASN A 109 2.34 23.46 -14.08
C ASN A 109 1.59 22.43 -13.21
N THR A 110 0.26 22.40 -13.24
CA THR A 110 -0.55 21.38 -12.53
C THR A 110 -0.26 19.97 -13.06
N ILE A 111 -0.10 19.80 -14.37
CA ILE A 111 0.28 18.51 -14.95
C ILE A 111 1.69 18.13 -14.49
N LEU A 112 2.63 19.08 -14.44
CA LEU A 112 3.99 18.83 -13.98
C LEU A 112 4.03 18.42 -12.50
N THR A 113 3.28 19.09 -11.62
CA THR A 113 3.22 18.72 -10.20
C THR A 113 2.63 17.32 -10.05
N ARG A 114 1.53 17.02 -10.75
CA ARG A 114 0.94 15.68 -10.72
C ARG A 114 1.87 14.62 -11.28
N ASN A 115 2.62 14.93 -12.33
CA ASN A 115 3.61 14.01 -12.89
C ASN A 115 4.76 13.76 -11.92
N ASN A 116 5.17 14.78 -11.15
CA ASN A 116 6.19 14.63 -10.11
C ASN A 116 5.70 13.74 -8.97
N GLU A 117 4.46 13.91 -8.50
CA GLU A 117 3.84 13.03 -7.50
C GLU A 117 3.82 11.57 -7.97
N LEU A 118 3.38 11.33 -9.20
CA LEU A 118 3.36 9.98 -9.77
C LEU A 118 4.76 9.38 -9.92
N ARG A 119 5.78 10.20 -10.22
CA ARG A 119 7.18 9.73 -10.27
C ARG A 119 7.67 9.31 -8.89
N GLU A 120 7.34 10.07 -7.85
CA GLU A 120 7.67 9.69 -6.48
C GLU A 120 6.94 8.41 -6.06
N GLU A 121 5.66 8.27 -6.41
CA GLU A 121 4.91 7.03 -6.15
C GLU A 121 5.52 5.82 -6.88
N ILE A 122 5.95 5.98 -8.13
CA ILE A 122 6.66 4.91 -8.86
C ILE A 122 8.00 4.61 -8.18
N ARG A 123 8.71 5.63 -7.68
CA ARG A 123 9.98 5.46 -6.97
C ARG A 123 9.78 4.68 -5.68
N THR A 124 8.79 5.04 -4.86
CA THR A 124 8.47 4.33 -3.62
C THR A 124 8.07 2.88 -3.90
N LEU A 125 7.19 2.63 -4.87
CA LEU A 125 6.79 1.28 -5.25
C LEU A 125 7.97 0.42 -5.72
N ARG A 126 8.93 1.00 -6.47
CA ARG A 126 10.15 0.28 -6.88
C ARG A 126 11.05 -0.07 -5.70
N ILE A 127 11.19 0.84 -4.74
CA ILE A 127 11.95 0.57 -3.51
C ILE A 127 11.27 -0.55 -2.72
N CYS A 128 9.95 -0.47 -2.50
CA CYS A 128 9.19 -1.52 -1.83
C CYS A 128 9.35 -2.87 -2.52
N LYS A 129 9.29 -2.91 -3.86
CA LYS A 129 9.53 -4.14 -4.62
C LYS A 129 10.93 -4.69 -4.40
N ALA A 130 11.97 -3.86 -4.50
CA ALA A 130 13.35 -4.31 -4.29
C ALA A 130 13.57 -4.87 -2.88
N THR A 131 12.95 -4.24 -1.88
CA THR A 131 12.96 -4.71 -0.49
C THR A 131 12.26 -6.07 -0.36
N LEU A 132 11.10 -6.25 -0.99
CA LEU A 132 10.38 -7.54 -1.00
C LEU A 132 11.19 -8.64 -1.71
N ASP A 133 11.79 -8.34 -2.87
CA ASP A 133 12.63 -9.28 -3.61
C ASP A 133 13.83 -9.72 -2.76
N ASN A 134 14.43 -8.82 -1.98
CA ASN A 134 15.50 -9.15 -1.04
C ASN A 134 15.03 -10.11 0.06
N PHE A 135 13.88 -9.82 0.69
CA PHE A 135 13.29 -10.73 1.68
C PHE A 135 12.98 -12.10 1.10
N TYR A 136 12.45 -12.16 -0.12
CA TYR A 136 12.19 -13.40 -0.82
C TYR A 136 13.47 -14.21 -1.03
N MET A 137 14.56 -13.58 -1.50
CA MET A 137 15.85 -14.25 -1.69
C MET A 137 16.44 -14.75 -0.37
N LYS A 138 16.32 -13.96 0.71
CA LYS A 138 16.75 -14.37 2.06
C LYS A 138 15.96 -15.59 2.55
N LEU A 139 14.64 -15.59 2.37
CA LEU A 139 13.78 -16.70 2.78
C LEU A 139 14.10 -17.97 1.99
N HIS A 140 14.31 -17.85 0.67
CA HIS A 140 14.71 -18.98 -0.17
C HIS A 140 16.05 -19.57 0.29
N LYS A 141 17.04 -18.72 0.58
CA LYS A 141 18.34 -19.16 1.12
C LYS A 141 18.18 -19.90 2.46
N LYS A 142 17.28 -19.45 3.34
CA LYS A 142 16.99 -20.14 4.61
C LYS A 142 16.31 -21.48 4.37
N LEU A 143 15.41 -21.58 3.40
CA LEU A 143 14.76 -22.83 3.02
C LEU A 143 15.79 -23.85 2.49
N ASP A 144 16.70 -23.42 1.61
CA ASP A 144 17.77 -24.26 1.08
C ASP A 144 18.72 -24.73 2.20
N GLN A 145 19.03 -23.85 3.15
CA GLN A 145 19.80 -24.22 4.35
C GLN A 145 19.09 -25.26 5.22
N GLN A 146 17.76 -25.17 5.37
CA GLN A 146 17.01 -26.18 6.12
C GLN A 146 16.94 -27.51 5.36
N TRP A 147 16.73 -27.46 4.05
CA TRP A 147 16.70 -28.65 3.20
C TRP A 147 18.05 -29.41 3.24
N THR A 148 19.16 -28.68 3.16
CA THR A 148 20.50 -29.28 3.29
C THR A 148 20.75 -29.89 4.66
N ARG A 149 20.32 -29.24 5.75
CA ARG A 149 20.39 -29.80 7.12
C ARG A 149 19.55 -31.06 7.26
N MET A 150 18.31 -31.04 6.76
CA MET A 150 17.42 -32.20 6.76
C MET A 150 18.05 -33.37 6.02
N ASN A 151 18.58 -33.16 4.80
CA ASN A 151 19.24 -34.21 4.04
C ASN A 151 20.48 -34.75 4.76
N THR A 152 21.27 -33.89 5.39
CA THR A 152 22.43 -34.32 6.18
C THR A 152 22.01 -35.19 7.36
N ALA A 153 20.92 -34.83 8.05
CA ALA A 153 20.39 -35.64 9.15
C ALA A 153 19.85 -37.00 8.68
N VAL A 154 19.19 -37.04 7.51
CA VAL A 154 18.75 -38.29 6.88
C VAL A 154 19.94 -39.18 6.50
N GLU A 155 21.00 -38.60 5.93
CA GLU A 155 22.23 -39.33 5.59
C GLU A 155 22.91 -39.90 6.85
N GLN A 156 23.00 -39.11 7.92
CA GLN A 156 23.55 -39.59 9.20
C GLN A 156 22.69 -40.70 9.81
N SER A 157 21.36 -40.60 9.71
CA SER A 157 20.43 -41.62 10.22
C SER A 157 20.55 -42.92 9.44
N THR A 158 20.64 -42.85 8.10
CA THR A 158 20.84 -44.01 7.23
C THR A 158 22.19 -44.68 7.51
N GLN A 159 23.26 -43.90 7.67
CA GLN A 159 24.57 -44.42 8.04
C GLN A 159 24.56 -45.12 9.42
N ALA A 160 23.93 -44.54 10.42
CA ALA A 160 23.81 -45.15 11.75
C ALA A 160 23.00 -46.45 11.70
N TYR A 161 21.96 -46.51 10.87
CA TYR A 161 21.18 -47.72 10.63
C TYR A 161 22.02 -48.82 9.99
N GLU A 162 22.81 -48.51 8.96
CA GLU A 162 23.72 -49.46 8.32
C GLU A 162 24.75 -50.03 9.31
N GLN A 163 25.37 -49.17 10.14
CA GLN A 163 26.32 -49.61 11.17
C GLN A 163 25.68 -50.52 12.22
N ARG A 164 24.44 -50.23 12.62
CA ARG A 164 23.67 -51.09 13.53
C ARG A 164 23.40 -52.45 12.88
N MET A 165 22.97 -52.47 11.63
CA MET A 165 22.70 -53.69 10.88
C MET A 165 23.95 -54.55 10.74
N GLU A 166 25.10 -53.94 10.46
CA GLU A 166 26.39 -54.64 10.41
C GLU A 166 26.75 -55.24 11.77
N SER A 167 26.58 -54.48 12.86
CA SER A 167 26.85 -54.96 14.22
C SER A 167 25.94 -56.13 14.62
N LEU A 168 24.65 -56.06 14.28
CA LEU A 168 23.70 -57.16 14.49
C LEU A 168 24.07 -58.41 13.69
N ALA A 169 24.53 -58.25 12.44
CA ALA A 169 25.03 -59.35 11.64
C ALA A 169 26.27 -60.01 12.28
N ARG A 170 27.20 -59.21 12.82
CA ARG A 170 28.37 -59.73 13.55
C ARG A 170 27.97 -60.50 14.82
N ILE A 171 27.03 -59.98 15.61
CA ILE A 171 26.51 -60.65 16.81
C ILE A 171 25.84 -61.98 16.44
N SER A 172 25.01 -61.98 15.38
CA SER A 172 24.35 -63.20 14.90
C SER A 172 25.37 -64.27 14.48
N ALA A 173 26.39 -63.89 13.71
CA ALA A 173 27.47 -64.80 13.32
C ALA A 173 28.28 -65.33 14.53
N MET A 174 28.54 -64.49 15.53
CA MET A 174 29.21 -64.90 16.78
C MET A 174 28.37 -65.88 17.59
N ASN A 175 27.07 -65.62 17.74
CA ASN A 175 26.14 -66.50 18.45
C ASN A 175 26.03 -67.87 17.75
N GLU A 176 26.01 -67.89 16.41
CA GLU A 176 26.00 -69.13 15.64
C GLU A 176 27.28 -69.95 15.88
N ARG A 177 28.46 -69.30 15.90
CA ARG A 177 29.73 -69.95 16.26
C ARG A 177 29.71 -70.49 17.68
N HIS A 178 29.31 -69.68 18.66
CA HIS A 178 29.22 -70.10 20.06
C HIS A 178 28.27 -71.27 20.26
N SER A 179 27.14 -71.29 19.54
CA SER A 179 26.20 -72.41 19.55
C SER A 179 26.85 -73.70 19.02
N LYS A 180 27.58 -73.62 17.90
CA LYS A 180 28.33 -74.77 17.35
C LYS A 180 29.41 -75.25 18.33
N ASP A 181 30.18 -74.35 18.93
CA ASP A 181 31.23 -74.69 19.90
C ASP A 181 30.64 -75.35 21.15
N THR A 182 29.49 -74.86 21.64
CA THR A 182 28.78 -75.45 22.78
C THR A 182 28.31 -76.87 22.46
N ILE A 183 27.76 -77.08 21.26
CA ILE A 183 27.35 -78.41 20.80
C ILE A 183 28.57 -79.34 20.72
N GLN A 184 29.68 -78.86 20.16
CA GLN A 184 30.92 -79.64 20.06
C GLN A 184 31.46 -80.01 21.46
N TYR A 185 31.54 -79.05 22.38
CA TYR A 185 31.98 -79.28 23.75
C TYR A 185 31.14 -80.34 24.47
N ASN A 186 29.81 -80.29 24.32
CA ASN A 186 28.91 -81.28 24.92
C ASN A 186 29.14 -82.68 24.34
N VAL A 187 29.40 -82.80 23.04
CA VAL A 187 29.73 -84.09 22.40
C VAL A 187 31.06 -84.63 22.94
N GLU A 188 32.09 -83.78 23.05
CA GLU A 188 33.39 -84.16 23.62
C GLU A 188 33.26 -84.61 25.07
N LEU A 189 32.48 -83.89 25.89
CA LEU A 189 32.21 -84.24 27.28
C LEU A 189 31.56 -85.62 27.40
N GLN A 190 30.52 -85.90 26.60
CA GLN A 190 29.86 -87.21 26.58
C GLN A 190 30.83 -88.33 26.19
N GLU A 191 31.74 -88.09 25.24
CA GLU A 191 32.74 -89.09 24.86
C GLU A 191 33.74 -89.35 26.01
N ARG A 192 34.18 -88.30 26.71
CA ARG A 192 35.04 -88.45 27.91
C ARG A 192 34.33 -89.22 29.02
N GLU A 193 33.04 -88.96 29.24
CA GLU A 193 32.24 -89.71 30.21
C GLU A 193 32.14 -91.19 29.83
N ARG A 194 31.94 -91.52 28.54
CA ARG A 194 31.94 -92.91 28.07
C ARG A 194 33.27 -93.60 28.33
N VAL A 195 34.39 -92.94 28.03
CA VAL A 195 35.73 -93.48 28.28
C VAL A 195 35.95 -93.69 29.78
N LEU A 196 35.60 -92.72 30.63
CA LEU A 196 35.69 -92.86 32.09
C LEU A 196 34.83 -94.00 32.61
N TYR A 197 33.62 -94.18 32.09
CA TYR A 197 32.75 -95.29 32.45
C TYR A 197 33.38 -96.64 32.08
N GLN A 198 33.93 -96.76 30.87
CA GLN A 198 34.63 -97.97 30.43
C GLN A 198 35.87 -98.24 31.31
N GLU A 199 36.66 -97.23 31.62
CA GLU A 199 37.84 -97.35 32.48
C GLU A 199 37.46 -97.72 33.91
N THR A 200 36.41 -97.11 34.47
CA THR A 200 35.89 -97.44 35.80
C THR A 200 35.37 -98.87 35.85
N LYS A 201 34.64 -99.30 34.82
CA LYS A 201 34.17 -100.67 34.68
C LYS A 201 35.33 -101.66 34.58
N LEU A 202 36.37 -101.32 33.82
CA LEU A 202 37.59 -102.14 33.72
C LEU A 202 38.31 -102.21 35.06
N LYS A 203 38.54 -101.07 35.74
CA LYS A 203 39.13 -101.01 37.08
C LYS A 203 38.34 -101.84 38.09
N ALA A 204 37.01 -101.73 38.10
CA ALA A 204 36.14 -102.53 38.96
C ALA A 204 36.21 -104.03 38.65
N PHE A 205 36.26 -104.40 37.37
CA PHE A 205 36.45 -105.78 36.94
C PHE A 205 37.81 -106.33 37.39
N THR A 206 38.89 -105.58 37.17
CA THR A 206 40.24 -105.91 37.64
C THR A 206 40.26 -106.09 39.16
N LEU A 207 39.72 -105.12 39.91
CA LEU A 207 39.62 -105.22 41.38
C LEU A 207 38.87 -106.48 41.82
N THR A 208 37.77 -106.83 41.14
CA THR A 208 36.96 -108.04 41.44
C THR A 208 37.69 -109.34 41.09
N LYS A 209 38.58 -109.35 40.08
CA LYS A 209 39.36 -110.52 39.69
C LYS A 209 40.61 -110.74 40.55
N PHE A 210 41.21 -109.66 41.02
CA PHE A 210 42.38 -109.68 41.90
C PHE A 210 42.02 -109.77 43.39
N THR A 211 40.74 -109.64 43.75
CA THR A 211 40.29 -109.99 45.11
C THR A 211 40.30 -111.50 45.27
N ASP A 212 41.22 -112.01 46.09
CA ASP A 212 41.30 -113.43 46.41
C ASP A 212 40.00 -113.88 47.10
N ARG A 213 39.43 -115.00 46.65
CA ARG A 213 38.18 -115.55 47.22
C ARG A 213 38.33 -115.90 48.70
N SER A 214 39.55 -116.23 49.12
CA SER A 214 39.88 -116.46 50.53
C SER A 214 39.85 -115.17 51.35
N GLU A 215 40.34 -114.06 50.80
CA GLU A 215 40.34 -112.76 51.47
C GLU A 215 38.93 -112.14 51.60
N LEU A 216 37.99 -112.44 50.70
CA LEU A 216 36.60 -111.97 50.82
C LEU A 216 35.82 -112.68 51.95
N GLU A 217 36.09 -113.97 52.17
CA GLU A 217 35.50 -114.74 53.27
C GLU A 217 36.13 -114.37 54.62
N GLU A 218 37.44 -114.08 54.63
CA GLU A 218 38.16 -113.50 55.77
C GLU A 218 37.74 -112.06 56.04
N GLN A 219 37.50 -111.22 55.03
CA GLN A 219 37.01 -109.84 55.17
C GLN A 219 35.55 -109.78 55.59
N ALA A 220 34.71 -110.77 55.26
CA ALA A 220 33.35 -110.87 55.78
C ALA A 220 33.32 -111.21 57.29
N LYS A 221 34.25 -112.07 57.74
CA LYS A 221 34.50 -112.31 59.18
C LYS A 221 35.12 -111.09 59.86
N LYS A 222 36.18 -110.51 59.29
CA LYS A 222 36.81 -109.27 59.77
C LYS A 222 35.88 -108.06 59.74
N LYS A 223 34.89 -107.94 58.84
CA LYS A 223 33.85 -106.88 58.86
C LYS A 223 32.82 -107.06 59.97
N ARG A 224 32.54 -108.30 60.40
CA ARG A 224 31.71 -108.57 61.60
C ARG A 224 32.49 -108.21 62.87
N ASP A 225 33.79 -108.49 62.90
CA ASP A 225 34.66 -108.17 64.05
C ASP A 225 35.09 -106.69 64.09
N LEU A 226 35.25 -106.03 62.93
CA LEU A 226 35.49 -104.59 62.80
C LEU A 226 34.25 -103.77 63.17
N LYS A 227 33.03 -104.23 62.89
CA LYS A 227 31.81 -103.54 63.39
C LYS A 227 31.68 -103.58 64.92
N ALA A 228 32.28 -104.56 65.58
CA ALA A 228 32.38 -104.62 67.05
C ALA A 228 33.54 -103.77 67.60
N ALA A 229 34.67 -103.69 66.88
CA ALA A 229 35.84 -102.88 67.28
C ALA A 229 35.75 -101.38 66.89
N GLN A 230 34.97 -101.02 65.87
CA GLN A 230 34.78 -99.63 65.41
C GLN A 230 33.91 -98.80 66.36
N ARG A 231 33.22 -99.44 67.33
CA ARG A 231 32.65 -98.73 68.49
C ARG A 231 33.69 -98.30 69.53
N ALA A 232 34.93 -98.79 69.45
CA ALA A 232 35.99 -98.52 70.44
C ALA A 232 37.19 -97.71 69.89
N LYS A 233 37.24 -97.39 68.59
CA LYS A 233 38.36 -96.64 67.95
C LYS A 233 37.86 -95.52 67.03
N GLN A 234 36.96 -94.67 67.53
CA GLN A 234 36.68 -93.35 66.94
C GLN A 234 37.06 -92.23 67.91
N SER A 235 38.32 -92.24 68.34
CA SER A 235 39.15 -91.04 68.53
C SER A 235 40.57 -91.49 68.14
N GLN A 236 41.39 -90.74 67.40
CA GLN A 236 41.47 -89.30 67.21
C GLN A 236 42.43 -89.00 66.03
N GLY A 237 42.40 -87.75 65.54
CA GLY A 237 43.43 -87.12 64.73
C GLY A 237 43.22 -87.35 63.23
N GLU A 238 42.80 -86.40 62.39
CA GLU A 238 43.38 -85.05 62.23
C GLU A 238 42.34 -83.97 61.84
N SER A 239 41.04 -84.29 61.81
CA SER A 239 39.97 -83.26 61.74
C SER A 239 39.43 -82.88 63.13
N PHE A 240 39.80 -83.64 64.18
CA PHE A 240 39.33 -83.39 65.54
C PHE A 240 40.08 -82.23 66.20
N GLU A 241 41.39 -82.08 66.03
CA GLU A 241 42.16 -81.03 66.70
C GLU A 241 41.80 -79.62 66.20
N SER A 242 41.57 -79.46 64.89
CA SER A 242 41.08 -78.19 64.32
C SER A 242 39.66 -77.86 64.79
N ARG A 243 38.80 -78.88 64.90
CA ARG A 243 37.44 -78.73 65.45
C ARG A 243 37.43 -78.51 66.96
N GLU A 244 38.35 -79.13 67.70
CA GLU A 244 38.52 -79.02 69.14
C GLU A 244 39.10 -77.65 69.52
N VAL A 245 40.01 -77.11 68.71
CA VAL A 245 40.49 -75.73 68.86
C VAL A 245 39.37 -74.73 68.57
N ALA A 246 38.56 -74.93 67.53
CA ALA A 246 37.38 -74.10 67.27
C ALA A 246 36.33 -74.22 68.39
N TYR A 247 36.11 -75.43 68.91
CA TYR A 247 35.19 -75.72 70.01
C TYR A 247 35.64 -75.09 71.33
N LYS A 248 36.93 -75.17 71.66
CA LYS A 248 37.51 -74.51 72.85
C LYS A 248 37.38 -72.99 72.78
N ARG A 249 37.63 -72.39 71.62
CA ARG A 249 37.41 -70.94 71.41
C ARG A 249 35.94 -70.54 71.52
N LEU A 250 35.02 -71.37 71.05
CA LEU A 250 33.57 -71.15 71.21
C LEU A 250 33.14 -71.33 72.67
N LEU A 251 33.76 -72.25 73.41
CA LEU A 251 33.51 -72.46 74.83
C LEU A 251 34.01 -71.29 75.69
N GLU A 252 35.15 -70.69 75.33
CA GLU A 252 35.68 -69.48 75.99
C GLU A 252 34.77 -68.24 75.77
N LEU A 253 34.06 -68.19 74.64
CA LEU A 253 33.10 -67.12 74.33
C LEU A 253 31.71 -67.36 74.95
N ALA A 254 31.39 -68.60 75.31
CA ALA A 254 30.16 -68.96 76.01
C ALA A 254 30.37 -68.78 77.52
N GLU A 255 29.97 -67.64 78.07
CA GLU A 255 30.08 -67.33 79.51
C GLU A 255 29.44 -68.40 80.43
N ASP A 256 28.48 -69.17 79.89
CA ASP A 256 27.72 -70.21 80.60
C ASP A 256 28.25 -71.65 80.38
N GLY A 257 29.27 -71.86 79.53
CA GLY A 257 29.85 -73.18 79.24
C GLY A 257 28.98 -74.13 78.36
N ASP A 258 27.84 -73.66 77.84
CA ASP A 258 26.95 -74.42 76.93
C ASP A 258 26.95 -73.79 75.53
N ILE A 259 27.55 -74.50 74.57
CA ILE A 259 27.75 -74.04 73.18
C ILE A 259 26.44 -74.12 72.38
N ASP A 260 25.58 -75.10 72.64
CA ASP A 260 24.32 -75.23 71.90
C ASP A 260 23.39 -74.05 72.24
N ARG A 261 23.43 -73.58 73.48
CA ARG A 261 22.70 -72.38 73.91
C ARG A 261 23.24 -71.10 73.29
N LEU A 262 24.58 -70.98 73.14
CA LEU A 262 25.20 -69.87 72.41
C LEU A 262 24.83 -69.89 70.92
N LEU A 263 24.85 -71.06 70.29
CA LEU A 263 24.50 -71.24 68.88
C LEU A 263 23.02 -70.91 68.63
N ASN A 264 22.12 -71.43 69.47
CA ASN A 264 20.69 -71.11 69.40
C ASN A 264 20.45 -69.61 69.64
N GLY A 265 21.15 -68.99 70.59
CA GLY A 265 21.10 -67.54 70.79
C GLY A 265 21.65 -66.73 69.62
N PHE A 266 22.66 -67.25 68.90
CA PHE A 266 23.17 -66.65 67.67
C PHE A 266 22.16 -66.79 66.53
N ILE A 267 21.57 -67.97 66.33
CA ILE A 267 20.52 -68.21 65.32
C ILE A 267 19.32 -67.32 65.59
N GLU A 268 18.85 -67.20 66.84
CA GLU A 268 17.76 -66.28 67.19
C GLU A 268 18.13 -64.82 66.93
N LYS A 269 19.38 -64.42 67.21
CA LYS A 269 19.87 -63.07 66.90
C LYS A 269 20.01 -62.85 65.40
N GLU A 270 20.45 -63.85 64.65
CA GLU A 270 20.58 -63.82 63.19
C GLU A 270 19.21 -63.74 62.52
N GLU A 271 18.23 -64.52 62.99
CA GLU A 271 16.85 -64.47 62.51
C GLU A 271 16.22 -63.10 62.80
N LYS A 272 16.40 -62.56 64.02
CA LYS A 272 16.01 -61.18 64.34
C LYS A 272 16.73 -60.17 63.46
N ASN A 273 18.01 -60.35 63.19
CA ASN A 273 18.78 -59.46 62.31
C ASN A 273 18.30 -59.56 60.86
N PHE A 274 17.95 -60.75 60.39
CA PHE A 274 17.41 -61.00 59.05
C PHE A 274 16.03 -60.35 58.88
N THR A 275 15.15 -60.45 59.89
CA THR A 275 13.87 -59.73 59.88
C THR A 275 14.05 -58.22 59.88
N CYS A 276 14.98 -57.69 60.71
CA CYS A 276 15.34 -56.28 60.70
C CYS A 276 15.92 -55.82 59.35
N PHE A 277 16.79 -56.62 58.74
CA PHE A 277 17.39 -56.30 57.44
C PHE A 277 16.36 -56.32 56.32
N SER A 278 15.46 -57.31 56.33
CA SER A 278 14.35 -57.40 55.39
C SER A 278 13.43 -56.19 55.52
N TYR A 279 13.08 -55.81 56.75
CA TYR A 279 12.27 -54.61 57.01
C TYR A 279 12.97 -53.31 56.61
N ALA A 280 14.27 -53.18 56.88
CA ALA A 280 15.07 -52.03 56.46
C ALA A 280 15.16 -51.93 54.93
N THR A 281 15.26 -53.06 54.23
CA THR A 281 15.26 -53.12 52.77
C THR A 281 13.91 -52.72 52.20
N GLU A 282 12.81 -53.19 52.81
CA GLU A 282 11.45 -52.81 52.40
C GLU A 282 11.19 -51.32 52.62
N LEU A 283 11.58 -50.77 53.78
CA LEU A 283 11.53 -49.33 54.04
C LEU A 283 12.37 -48.53 53.05
N ASN A 284 13.55 -49.01 52.67
CA ASN A 284 14.37 -48.33 51.67
C ASN A 284 13.69 -48.33 50.29
N ASN A 285 13.10 -49.46 49.89
CA ASN A 285 12.31 -49.54 48.66
C ASN A 285 11.08 -48.62 48.69
N GLU A 286 10.39 -48.51 49.83
CA GLU A 286 9.27 -47.57 49.98
C GLU A 286 9.74 -46.11 49.92
N MET A 287 10.88 -45.80 50.55
CA MET A 287 11.49 -44.48 50.50
C MET A 287 11.89 -44.09 49.06
N GLU A 288 12.49 -45.00 48.30
CA GLU A 288 12.80 -44.78 46.87
C GLU A 288 11.54 -44.55 46.03
N LYS A 289 10.47 -45.34 46.26
CA LYS A 289 9.17 -45.13 45.60
C LYS A 289 8.58 -43.76 45.94
N MET A 290 8.68 -43.34 47.21
CA MET A 290 8.19 -42.02 47.62
C MET A 290 9.02 -40.89 47.03
N GLN A 291 10.35 -41.03 46.97
CA GLN A 291 11.24 -40.08 46.30
C GLN A 291 10.92 -39.96 44.80
N GLN A 292 10.68 -41.09 44.13
CA GLN A 292 10.28 -41.08 42.73
C GLN A 292 8.94 -40.35 42.54
N ARG A 293 7.93 -40.63 43.38
CA ARG A 293 6.65 -39.90 43.34
C ARG A 293 6.80 -38.40 43.60
N ILE A 294 7.67 -38.01 44.54
CA ILE A 294 7.94 -36.59 44.81
C ILE A 294 8.55 -35.94 43.57
N LYS A 295 9.49 -36.63 42.91
CA LYS A 295 10.09 -36.14 41.67
C LYS A 295 9.06 -36.03 40.54
N ASP A 296 8.24 -37.06 40.35
CA ASP A 296 7.18 -37.05 39.34
C ASP A 296 6.19 -35.89 39.57
N LEU A 297 5.80 -35.63 40.83
CA LEU A 297 4.94 -34.50 41.19
C LEU A 297 5.65 -33.15 40.99
N GLN A 298 6.95 -33.06 41.25
CA GLN A 298 7.73 -31.83 40.98
C GLN A 298 7.82 -31.56 39.47
N ASP A 299 8.06 -32.60 38.68
CA ASP A 299 8.08 -32.52 37.22
C ASP A 299 6.69 -32.12 36.68
N GLU A 300 5.61 -32.66 37.24
CA GLU A 300 4.24 -32.25 36.91
C GLU A 300 3.98 -30.78 37.28
N ILE A 301 4.33 -30.34 38.49
CA ILE A 301 4.19 -28.95 38.91
C ILE A 301 4.96 -28.02 37.97
N THR A 302 6.21 -28.34 37.64
CA THR A 302 7.00 -27.49 36.73
C THR A 302 6.38 -27.42 35.34
N SER A 303 5.87 -28.53 34.80
CA SER A 303 5.16 -28.53 33.51
C SER A 303 3.91 -27.66 33.53
N LEU A 304 3.07 -27.79 34.57
CA LEU A 304 1.86 -26.98 34.73
C LEU A 304 2.19 -25.50 34.92
N THR A 305 3.29 -25.18 35.60
CA THR A 305 3.72 -23.79 35.81
C THR A 305 4.20 -23.16 34.50
N MET A 306 4.98 -23.90 33.71
CA MET A 306 5.42 -23.45 32.37
C MET A 306 4.23 -23.28 31.41
N ASP A 307 3.29 -24.23 31.42
CA ASP A 307 2.06 -24.14 30.62
C ASP A 307 1.25 -22.91 31.06
N HIS A 308 1.08 -22.68 32.36
CA HIS A 308 0.39 -21.50 32.89
C HIS A 308 1.05 -20.18 32.44
N GLU A 309 2.37 -20.05 32.61
CA GLU A 309 3.12 -18.86 32.18
C GLU A 309 3.01 -18.62 30.67
N SER A 310 3.06 -19.67 29.86
CA SER A 310 2.91 -19.56 28.40
C SER A 310 1.49 -19.11 28.01
N THR A 311 0.47 -19.63 28.69
CA THR A 311 -0.93 -19.28 28.44
C THR A 311 -1.22 -17.85 28.91
N GLU A 312 -0.68 -17.44 30.05
CA GLU A 312 -0.79 -16.08 30.58
C GLU A 312 -0.10 -15.08 29.65
N SER A 313 1.12 -15.39 29.18
CA SER A 313 1.84 -14.55 28.21
C SER A 313 1.06 -14.39 26.89
N SER A 314 0.48 -15.48 26.37
CA SER A 314 -0.40 -15.41 25.19
C SER A 314 -1.65 -14.57 25.45
N SER A 315 -2.30 -14.76 26.61
CA SER A 315 -3.49 -13.99 27.01
C SER A 315 -3.19 -12.50 27.15
N LEU A 316 -2.07 -12.13 27.77
CA LEU A 316 -1.63 -10.73 27.88
C LEU A 316 -1.30 -10.13 26.51
N HIS A 317 -0.70 -10.90 25.61
CA HIS A 317 -0.44 -10.46 24.23
C HIS A 317 -1.75 -10.20 23.47
N ASP A 318 -2.73 -11.09 23.59
CA ASP A 318 -4.04 -10.93 22.96
C ASP A 318 -4.81 -9.77 23.57
N MET A 319 -4.75 -9.57 24.88
CA MET A 319 -5.33 -8.42 25.57
C MET A 319 -4.73 -7.11 25.07
N ARG A 320 -3.40 -7.03 24.96
CA ARG A 320 -2.71 -5.84 24.42
C ARG A 320 -3.11 -5.56 22.97
N LYS A 321 -3.24 -6.60 22.14
CA LYS A 321 -3.73 -6.46 20.75
C LYS A 321 -5.16 -5.94 20.70
N LEU A 322 -6.03 -6.39 21.60
CA LEU A 322 -7.40 -5.92 21.69
C LEU A 322 -7.48 -4.48 22.17
N GLU A 323 -6.67 -4.10 23.16
CA GLU A 323 -6.55 -2.71 23.63
C GLU A 323 -6.05 -1.78 22.51
N GLU A 324 -5.04 -2.20 21.76
CA GLU A 324 -4.52 -1.41 20.64
C GLU A 324 -5.57 -1.26 19.52
N LYS A 325 -6.28 -2.34 19.18
CA LYS A 325 -7.40 -2.28 18.22
C LYS A 325 -8.51 -1.36 18.72
N LEU A 326 -8.84 -1.41 20.00
CA LEU A 326 -9.84 -0.55 20.60
C LEU A 326 -9.39 0.92 20.53
N ALA A 327 -8.14 1.22 20.89
CA ALA A 327 -7.56 2.56 20.79
C ALA A 327 -7.63 3.11 19.36
N ARG A 328 -7.17 2.34 18.37
CA ARG A 328 -7.24 2.72 16.94
C ARG A 328 -8.67 2.98 16.49
N THR A 329 -9.60 2.09 16.84
CA THR A 329 -11.02 2.24 16.47
C THR A 329 -11.64 3.47 17.13
N THR A 330 -11.28 3.77 18.38
CA THR A 330 -11.76 5.00 19.06
C THR A 330 -11.18 6.27 18.43
N GLU A 331 -9.92 6.25 18.01
CA GLU A 331 -9.29 7.38 17.31
C GLU A 331 -9.93 7.62 15.94
N GLU A 332 -10.16 6.55 15.16
CA GLU A 332 -10.90 6.63 13.90
C GLU A 332 -12.32 7.17 14.09
N ALA A 333 -13.04 6.67 15.10
CA ALA A 333 -14.39 7.15 15.42
C ALA A 333 -14.40 8.65 15.78
N ASN A 334 -13.44 9.09 16.61
CA ASN A 334 -13.28 10.51 16.96
C ASN A 334 -12.98 11.36 15.72
N TRP A 335 -12.09 10.87 14.84
CA TRP A 335 -11.78 11.55 13.58
C TRP A 335 -13.02 11.70 12.68
N TYR A 336 -13.83 10.65 12.55
CA TYR A 336 -15.09 10.71 11.80
C TYR A 336 -16.08 11.69 12.44
N GLU A 337 -16.18 11.71 13.77
CA GLU A 337 -17.06 12.64 14.49
C GLU A 337 -16.63 14.10 14.25
N ASP A 338 -15.34 14.39 14.34
CA ASP A 338 -14.80 15.74 14.12
C ASP A 338 -15.00 16.19 12.67
N ARG A 339 -14.80 15.29 11.70
CA ARG A 339 -15.08 15.57 10.29
C ARG A 339 -16.58 15.83 10.05
N CYS A 340 -17.46 15.09 10.71
CA CYS A 340 -18.91 15.32 10.67
C CYS A 340 -19.28 16.66 11.30
N LYS A 341 -18.64 17.07 12.42
CA LYS A 341 -18.83 18.38 13.04
C LYS A 341 -18.42 19.52 12.09
N GLU A 342 -17.26 19.41 11.44
CA GLU A 342 -16.80 20.42 10.48
C GLU A 342 -17.74 20.49 9.26
N SER A 343 -18.14 19.34 8.71
CA SER A 343 -19.11 19.30 7.60
C SER A 343 -20.46 19.91 8.00
N SER A 344 -20.95 19.64 9.22
CA SER A 344 -22.18 20.23 9.75
C SER A 344 -22.07 21.74 9.93
N LYS A 345 -20.89 22.24 10.33
CA LYS A 345 -20.61 23.68 10.44
C LYS A 345 -20.65 24.36 9.07
N VAL A 346 -20.01 23.77 8.06
CA VAL A 346 -20.07 24.27 6.67
C VAL A 346 -21.51 24.26 6.16
N LEU A 347 -22.27 23.19 6.44
CA LEU A 347 -23.67 23.08 6.05
C LEU A 347 -24.55 24.14 6.75
N GLY A 348 -24.30 24.42 8.03
CA GLY A 348 -24.95 25.51 8.76
C GLY A 348 -24.64 26.90 8.20
N GLN A 349 -23.38 27.14 7.81
CA GLN A 349 -23.00 28.37 7.11
C GLN A 349 -23.70 28.50 5.77
N LEU A 350 -23.79 27.40 5.01
CA LEU A 350 -24.49 27.37 3.73
C LEU A 350 -25.99 27.65 3.89
N LYS A 351 -26.62 27.05 4.91
CA LYS A 351 -28.04 27.28 5.26
C LYS A 351 -28.28 28.76 5.59
N SER A 352 -27.47 29.35 6.46
CA SER A 352 -27.61 30.77 6.83
C SER A 352 -27.33 31.72 5.65
N GLY A 353 -26.34 31.42 4.81
CA GLY A 353 -26.07 32.14 3.57
C GLY A 353 -27.23 32.05 2.58
N MET A 354 -27.83 30.87 2.45
CA MET A 354 -29.01 30.64 1.63
C MET A 354 -30.23 31.42 2.16
N GLU A 355 -30.48 31.41 3.47
CA GLU A 355 -31.54 32.21 4.09
C GLU A 355 -31.35 33.71 3.83
N ALA A 356 -30.10 34.21 3.89
CA ALA A 356 -29.77 35.59 3.57
C ALA A 356 -30.00 35.93 2.09
N LEU A 357 -29.61 35.03 1.17
CA LEU A 357 -29.84 35.20 -0.27
C LEU A 357 -31.34 35.18 -0.61
N PHE A 358 -32.12 34.28 -0.01
CA PHE A 358 -33.57 34.23 -0.17
C PHE A 358 -34.24 35.54 0.24
N LYS A 359 -33.82 36.11 1.38
CA LYS A 359 -34.30 37.42 1.85
C LYS A 359 -33.89 38.56 0.93
N ASN A 360 -32.64 38.59 0.46
CA ASN A 360 -32.12 39.68 -0.39
C ASN A 360 -32.74 39.70 -1.79
N ILE A 361 -32.99 38.52 -2.37
CA ILE A 361 -33.49 38.38 -3.74
C ILE A 361 -35.04 38.47 -3.78
N ASN A 362 -35.72 38.55 -2.62
CA ASN A 362 -37.18 38.49 -2.47
C ASN A 362 -37.77 37.30 -3.25
N CYS A 363 -37.19 36.11 -3.04
CA CYS A 363 -37.70 34.87 -3.62
C CYS A 363 -39.02 34.50 -2.94
N ASP A 364 -40.06 34.22 -3.74
CA ASP A 364 -41.38 33.85 -3.24
C ASP A 364 -41.34 32.38 -2.75
N ALA A 365 -41.30 32.18 -1.43
CA ALA A 365 -41.17 30.86 -0.81
C ALA A 365 -42.51 30.10 -0.71
N THR A 366 -43.60 30.67 -1.23
CA THR A 366 -44.97 30.15 -1.14
C THR A 366 -45.14 28.76 -1.76
N GLU A 367 -44.46 28.48 -2.88
CA GLU A 367 -44.53 27.17 -3.57
C GLU A 367 -43.83 26.06 -2.76
N ILE A 368 -42.68 26.37 -2.15
CA ILE A 368 -41.91 25.46 -1.29
C ILE A 368 -42.65 25.22 0.04
N MET A 369 -43.19 26.29 0.65
CA MET A 369 -43.94 26.22 1.91
C MET A 369 -45.21 25.36 1.78
N LYS A 370 -45.85 25.36 0.61
CA LYS A 370 -47.03 24.52 0.33
C LYS A 370 -46.68 23.03 0.21
N GLN A 371 -45.45 22.70 -0.22
CA GLN A 371 -44.98 21.32 -0.36
C GLN A 371 -44.37 20.74 0.93
N LEU A 372 -43.81 21.58 1.81
CA LEU A 372 -43.03 21.14 2.98
C LEU A 372 -43.74 21.30 4.34
N GLY A 373 -44.92 21.91 4.38
CA GLY A 373 -45.65 22.17 5.62
C GLY A 373 -45.07 23.33 6.43
N GLU A 374 -45.82 23.82 7.42
CA GLU A 374 -45.74 25.17 8.05
C GLU A 374 -44.39 25.64 8.61
N ASN A 375 -43.33 24.82 8.61
CA ASN A 375 -42.01 25.24 9.07
C ASN A 375 -41.15 25.63 7.86
N GLY A 376 -41.28 26.89 7.42
CA GLY A 376 -40.49 27.51 6.35
C GLY A 376 -38.99 27.69 6.66
N GLN A 377 -38.40 26.79 7.46
CA GLN A 377 -36.97 26.74 7.75
C GLN A 377 -36.26 25.87 6.71
N ILE A 378 -35.08 26.30 6.28
CA ILE A 378 -34.24 25.53 5.36
C ILE A 378 -33.67 24.34 6.14
N THR A 379 -34.00 23.10 5.80
CA THR A 379 -33.38 21.90 6.39
C THR A 379 -32.45 21.23 5.39
N ASP A 380 -31.57 20.35 5.86
CA ASP A 380 -30.57 19.68 5.01
C ASP A 380 -31.20 18.89 3.85
N LEU A 381 -32.38 18.30 4.10
CA LEU A 381 -33.18 17.60 3.10
C LEU A 381 -33.82 18.55 2.06
N ASN A 382 -34.14 19.77 2.47
CA ASN A 382 -34.86 20.74 1.65
C ASN A 382 -33.91 21.71 0.92
N LEU A 383 -32.64 21.79 1.36
CA LEU A 383 -31.65 22.74 0.87
C LEU A 383 -31.48 22.71 -0.67
N MET A 384 -31.52 21.50 -1.26
CA MET A 384 -31.45 21.33 -2.72
C MET A 384 -32.63 21.97 -3.46
N GLN A 385 -33.83 21.88 -2.88
CA GLN A 385 -35.03 22.50 -3.45
C GLN A 385 -34.94 24.04 -3.36
N PHE A 386 -34.41 24.57 -2.25
CA PHE A 386 -34.12 26.00 -2.11
C PHE A 386 -33.08 26.49 -3.14
N PHE A 387 -32.01 25.72 -3.42
CA PHE A 387 -31.06 26.04 -4.49
C PHE A 387 -31.74 26.19 -5.86
N GLY A 388 -32.61 25.25 -6.24
CA GLY A 388 -33.32 25.29 -7.52
C GLY A 388 -34.22 26.53 -7.67
N LEU A 389 -34.82 27.01 -6.58
CA LEU A 389 -35.62 28.24 -6.62
C LEU A 389 -34.78 29.51 -6.72
N VAL A 390 -33.63 29.59 -6.03
CA VAL A 390 -32.68 30.71 -6.21
C VAL A 390 -32.12 30.71 -7.62
N GLU A 391 -31.80 29.54 -8.16
CA GLU A 391 -31.33 29.40 -9.54
C GLU A 391 -32.39 29.92 -10.52
N LYS A 392 -33.65 29.48 -10.39
CA LYS A 392 -34.76 29.96 -11.22
C LYS A 392 -34.91 31.48 -11.11
N LYS A 393 -34.87 32.04 -9.90
CA LYS A 393 -35.03 33.48 -9.68
C LYS A 393 -33.85 34.28 -10.22
N THR A 394 -32.64 33.78 -10.05
CA THR A 394 -31.42 34.37 -10.62
C THR A 394 -31.51 34.39 -12.14
N ASN A 395 -31.94 33.28 -12.77
CA ASN A 395 -32.15 33.21 -14.21
C ASN A 395 -33.23 34.20 -14.69
N GLU A 396 -34.34 34.37 -13.96
CA GLU A 396 -35.35 35.40 -14.26
C GLU A 396 -34.79 36.83 -14.17
N LEU A 397 -33.96 37.12 -13.16
CA LEU A 397 -33.33 38.43 -12.98
C LEU A 397 -32.31 38.71 -14.08
N LEU A 398 -31.47 37.73 -14.42
CA LEU A 398 -30.53 37.83 -15.54
C LEU A 398 -31.28 38.04 -16.87
N LEU A 399 -32.41 37.36 -17.06
CA LEU A 399 -33.25 37.57 -18.24
C LEU A 399 -33.82 39.00 -18.27
N LYS A 400 -34.35 39.51 -17.14
CA LYS A 400 -34.84 40.89 -17.04
C LYS A 400 -33.74 41.92 -17.29
N GLU A 401 -32.54 41.70 -16.76
CA GLU A 401 -31.38 42.56 -17.01
C GLU A 401 -31.00 42.55 -18.49
N SER A 402 -30.98 41.37 -19.12
CA SER A 402 -30.70 41.26 -20.55
C SER A 402 -31.70 42.07 -21.38
N VAL A 403 -33.00 41.96 -21.07
CA VAL A 403 -34.06 42.72 -21.74
C VAL A 403 -33.92 44.23 -21.48
N LEU A 404 -33.62 44.65 -20.24
CA LEU A 404 -33.38 46.06 -19.92
C LEU A 404 -32.17 46.63 -20.66
N ARG A 405 -31.09 45.84 -20.84
CA ARG A 405 -29.93 46.24 -21.65
C ARG A 405 -30.29 46.35 -23.12
N TYR A 406 -31.16 45.48 -23.65
CA TYR A 406 -31.68 45.59 -25.02
C TYR A 406 -32.55 46.84 -25.21
N THR A 407 -33.45 47.15 -24.26
CA THR A 407 -34.35 48.32 -24.37
C THR A 407 -33.67 49.65 -24.07
N SER A 408 -32.61 49.67 -23.26
CA SER A 408 -31.83 50.88 -22.97
C SER A 408 -30.82 51.24 -24.07
N SER A 409 -30.72 50.42 -25.12
CA SER A 409 -29.78 50.59 -26.24
C SER A 409 -30.43 51.13 -27.52
N ASP A 410 -31.65 51.69 -27.43
CA ASP A 410 -32.36 52.33 -28.56
C ASP A 410 -31.76 53.70 -28.96
N GLY A 411 -30.43 53.79 -28.99
CA GLY A 411 -29.73 55.02 -29.31
C GLY A 411 -28.21 54.97 -29.20
N SER A 412 -27.53 53.87 -29.53
CA SER A 412 -26.15 53.84 -30.07
C SER A 412 -25.58 52.42 -30.11
N LEU A 413 -25.20 51.98 -31.32
CA LEU A 413 -24.22 50.93 -31.68
C LEU A 413 -23.88 49.80 -30.67
N MET A 414 -24.37 48.60 -30.99
CA MET A 414 -23.79 47.26 -30.69
C MET A 414 -23.22 47.07 -29.26
N ALA A 415 -24.10 46.77 -28.31
CA ALA A 415 -23.73 46.15 -27.03
C ALA A 415 -23.34 44.66 -27.22
N PRO A 416 -22.41 44.11 -26.43
CA PRO A 416 -21.96 42.73 -26.59
C PRO A 416 -23.06 41.74 -26.18
N THR A 417 -23.17 40.65 -26.92
CA THR A 417 -24.03 39.50 -26.62
C THR A 417 -23.76 39.02 -25.19
N PHE A 418 -24.81 38.91 -24.38
CA PHE A 418 -24.72 38.35 -23.03
C PHE A 418 -24.25 36.90 -23.09
N THR A 419 -23.01 36.65 -22.68
CA THR A 419 -22.46 35.30 -22.49
C THR A 419 -22.73 34.85 -21.07
N ASN A 420 -23.54 33.79 -20.93
CA ASN A 420 -23.85 33.19 -19.64
C ASN A 420 -22.57 32.55 -19.05
N PRO A 421 -22.08 32.98 -17.86
CA PRO A 421 -20.80 32.53 -17.29
C PRO A 421 -20.74 31.03 -16.92
N LEU A 422 -21.87 30.31 -16.96
CA LEU A 422 -22.00 28.95 -16.46
C LEU A 422 -21.86 27.85 -17.53
N LEU A 423 -21.79 28.18 -18.82
CA LEU A 423 -21.86 27.20 -19.91
C LEU A 423 -20.53 26.82 -20.60
N ASP A 424 -19.40 27.45 -20.29
CA ASP A 424 -18.14 27.34 -21.06
C ASP A 424 -17.26 26.09 -20.75
N GLY A 425 -17.79 25.12 -20.00
CA GLY A 425 -17.00 24.03 -19.41
C GLY A 425 -16.71 22.79 -20.27
N THR A 426 -17.24 22.68 -21.50
CA THR A 426 -17.36 21.36 -22.17
C THR A 426 -16.48 21.11 -23.41
N GLU A 427 -15.65 22.04 -23.87
CA GLU A 427 -14.86 21.89 -25.11
C GLU A 427 -13.39 21.38 -24.95
N LEU A 428 -12.97 20.93 -23.75
CA LEU A 428 -11.55 20.67 -23.43
C LEU A 428 -11.04 19.22 -23.56
N LEU A 429 -11.51 18.41 -24.52
CA LEU A 429 -10.98 17.04 -24.71
C LEU A 429 -10.49 16.80 -26.15
N ARG A 430 -9.20 17.05 -26.40
CA ARG A 430 -8.45 16.41 -27.49
C ARG A 430 -7.14 15.79 -27.00
N LEU A 431 -7.01 14.49 -27.26
CA LEU A 431 -5.87 13.61 -27.00
C LEU A 431 -4.60 14.06 -27.73
N MET A 432 -3.44 13.92 -27.07
CA MET A 432 -2.11 14.01 -27.69
C MET A 432 -1.18 12.89 -27.20
N ASP A 433 -0.24 12.58 -28.10
CA ASP A 433 0.39 11.28 -28.37
C ASP A 433 1.56 10.87 -27.43
N ARG A 434 1.76 9.55 -27.31
CA ARG A 434 2.37 8.83 -26.16
C ARG A 434 3.88 8.54 -26.29
N SER A 435 4.61 9.10 -27.25
CA SER A 435 5.90 8.54 -27.69
C SER A 435 7.19 9.22 -27.22
N ARG A 436 7.19 10.15 -26.24
CA ARG A 436 8.42 10.90 -25.88
C ARG A 436 8.74 11.06 -24.40
N LEU A 437 8.65 9.98 -23.61
CA LEU A 437 9.08 9.99 -22.21
C LEU A 437 10.10 8.86 -21.95
N CYS A 438 11.35 9.25 -21.67
CA CYS A 438 12.23 8.73 -20.58
C CYS A 438 13.73 8.80 -20.93
N PRO A 439 14.59 9.28 -20.01
CA PRO A 439 15.94 8.78 -19.81
C PRO A 439 16.06 7.93 -18.53
N SER A 440 17.09 7.08 -18.48
CA SER A 440 17.31 6.01 -17.47
C SER A 440 17.88 6.47 -16.11
N PRO A 441 17.71 5.69 -15.02
CA PRO A 441 18.03 6.10 -13.65
C PRO A 441 19.38 5.55 -13.09
N PRO A 442 19.95 6.17 -12.02
CA PRO A 442 21.14 5.68 -11.31
C PRO A 442 20.85 4.96 -9.97
N SER A 443 21.83 4.20 -9.45
CA SER A 443 21.80 3.28 -8.30
C SER A 443 22.22 3.92 -6.95
N LEU A 444 21.84 3.32 -5.81
CA LEU A 444 22.21 3.79 -4.46
C LEU A 444 22.40 2.61 -3.47
N ASP A 445 23.59 2.56 -2.84
CA ASP A 445 24.15 1.42 -2.09
C ASP A 445 24.25 1.61 -0.55
N SER A 446 23.60 2.61 0.06
CA SER A 446 23.93 3.02 1.45
C SER A 446 23.12 2.39 2.59
N ALA A 447 22.11 1.55 2.32
CA ALA A 447 21.19 1.05 3.36
C ALA A 447 21.57 -0.33 3.95
N THR A 448 22.78 -0.81 3.65
CA THR A 448 23.19 -2.21 3.81
C THR A 448 23.66 -2.55 5.24
N ASP A 449 24.15 -1.57 5.99
CA ASP A 449 25.00 -1.86 7.16
C ASP A 449 24.25 -2.05 8.49
N ALA A 450 22.96 -1.67 8.57
CA ALA A 450 22.21 -1.74 9.84
C ALA A 450 21.50 -3.10 10.08
N ILE A 451 21.36 -3.93 9.05
CA ILE A 451 20.57 -5.19 9.10
C ILE A 451 21.45 -6.41 9.41
N ASP A 452 22.76 -6.31 9.25
CA ASP A 452 23.71 -7.42 9.48
C ASP A 452 23.95 -7.77 10.96
N ALA A 453 23.41 -6.98 11.90
CA ALA A 453 23.71 -7.12 13.33
C ALA A 453 22.74 -8.01 14.15
N LEU A 454 21.67 -8.58 13.57
CA LEU A 454 20.70 -9.40 14.34
C LEU A 454 20.66 -10.87 13.88
N GLU A 455 21.01 -11.78 14.80
CA GLU A 455 21.13 -13.24 14.59
C GLU A 455 19.80 -14.03 14.62
N ALA A 456 18.68 -13.42 15.05
CA ALA A 456 17.39 -14.09 15.14
C ALA A 456 16.44 -13.67 14.00
N PRO A 457 15.60 -14.57 13.44
CA PRO A 457 14.63 -14.21 12.41
C PRO A 457 13.54 -13.33 13.02
N LEU A 458 13.42 -12.10 12.56
CA LEU A 458 12.36 -11.19 12.98
C LEU A 458 11.05 -11.53 12.29
N ASP A 459 9.96 -11.45 13.06
CA ASP A 459 8.58 -11.55 12.57
C ASP A 459 8.20 -10.32 11.72
N HIS A 460 7.21 -10.45 10.84
CA HIS A 460 6.83 -9.40 9.88
C HIS A 460 6.50 -8.07 10.57
N ASP A 461 5.80 -8.13 11.70
CA ASP A 461 5.42 -6.95 12.50
C ASP A 461 6.65 -6.27 13.13
N GLN A 462 7.65 -7.06 13.56
CA GLN A 462 8.90 -6.54 14.13
C GLN A 462 9.76 -5.87 13.05
N LEU A 463 9.69 -6.38 11.82
CA LEU A 463 10.44 -5.85 10.69
C LEU A 463 9.84 -4.54 10.17
N CYS A 464 8.52 -4.42 10.14
CA CYS A 464 7.82 -3.16 9.87
C CYS A 464 8.14 -2.09 10.94
N GLN A 465 8.21 -2.48 12.21
CA GLN A 465 8.58 -1.57 13.31
C GLN A 465 10.03 -1.07 13.20
N LEU A 466 10.98 -1.94 12.84
CA LEU A 466 12.38 -1.57 12.66
C LEU A 466 12.58 -0.61 11.48
N VAL A 467 11.85 -0.82 10.39
CA VAL A 467 11.87 0.06 9.21
C VAL A 467 11.29 1.43 9.57
N LEU A 468 10.16 1.49 10.28
CA LEU A 468 9.56 2.75 10.74
C LEU A 468 10.50 3.52 11.69
N GLN A 469 11.13 2.84 12.65
CA GLN A 469 12.10 3.46 13.57
C GLN A 469 13.36 3.97 12.86
N SER A 470 13.83 3.27 11.82
CA SER A 470 14.96 3.72 11.00
C SER A 470 14.61 4.98 10.19
N TRP A 471 13.38 5.05 9.69
CA TRP A 471 12.83 6.20 8.98
C TRP A 471 12.68 7.43 9.89
N GLU A 472 12.23 7.23 11.13
CA GLU A 472 12.13 8.29 12.14
C GLU A 472 13.52 8.80 12.58
N LYS A 473 14.52 7.91 12.69
CA LYS A 473 15.92 8.31 12.96
C LYS A 473 16.54 9.11 11.82
N GLU A 474 16.26 8.75 10.56
CA GLU A 474 16.74 9.52 9.40
C GLU A 474 16.08 10.90 9.30
N GLN A 475 14.78 11.02 9.64
CA GLN A 475 14.14 12.33 9.73
C GLN A 475 14.69 13.19 10.90
N GLY A 476 15.00 12.58 12.05
CA GLY A 476 15.64 13.26 13.18
C GLY A 476 17.06 13.77 12.85
N ASN A 477 17.86 12.96 12.15
CA ASN A 477 19.21 13.35 11.72
C ASN A 477 19.21 14.40 10.60
N ALA A 478 18.17 14.43 9.75
CA ALA A 478 17.98 15.48 8.74
C ALA A 478 17.60 16.84 9.37
N SER A 479 16.93 16.86 10.51
CA SER A 479 16.65 18.11 11.25
C SER A 479 17.85 18.67 12.01
N ASP A 480 18.76 17.83 12.51
CA ASP A 480 19.96 18.27 13.26
C ASP A 480 21.09 18.78 12.34
N THR A 481 21.13 18.33 11.09
CA THR A 481 22.12 18.79 10.09
C THR A 481 21.75 20.13 9.43
N GLY A 482 20.58 20.70 9.74
CA GLY A 482 20.12 22.00 9.23
C GLY A 482 20.59 23.24 9.99
N MET A 483 21.20 23.10 11.19
CA MET A 483 21.55 24.23 12.06
C MET A 483 23.02 24.69 12.01
N THR A 484 23.92 24.00 11.30
CA THR A 484 25.36 24.34 11.25
C THR A 484 25.81 25.06 9.98
N GLY A 485 24.89 25.50 9.12
CA GLY A 485 25.18 26.06 7.79
C GLY A 485 24.94 27.56 7.60
N LYS A 486 25.09 28.42 8.62
CA LYS A 486 25.09 29.88 8.45
C LYS A 486 26.07 30.54 9.40
N ASN A 487 27.35 30.58 9.02
CA ASN A 487 28.30 31.62 9.42
C ASN A 487 29.62 31.40 8.67
N SER A 488 29.75 31.95 7.46
CA SER A 488 31.03 32.38 6.87
C SER A 488 30.87 32.77 5.40
N VAL A 489 30.50 34.02 5.11
CA VAL A 489 31.10 34.78 4.01
C VAL A 489 31.11 36.26 4.39
N LYS A 490 32.27 36.74 4.84
CA LYS A 490 32.71 38.13 4.67
C LYS A 490 33.43 38.19 3.32
N VAL A 491 33.02 39.11 2.44
CA VAL A 491 33.78 40.27 1.92
C VAL A 491 32.78 41.14 1.16
#